data_AF-A0A377GBR1-F1
#
_entry.id   AF-A0A377GBR1-F1
#
_cell.length_a   1.000
_cell.length_b   1.000
_cell.length_c   1.000
_cell.angle_alpha   90.00
_cell.angle_beta   90.00
_cell.angle_gamma   90.00
#
_symmetry.space_group_name_H-M   'P 1'
#
loop_
_entity.id
_entity.type
_entity.pdbx_description
1 polymer ?
#
loop_
_entity_poly.entity_id
_entity_poly.type
_entity_poly.pdbx_seq_one_letter_code
_entity_poly.pdbx_strand_id
1 'polypeptide(L)'
;MKFYYLLAIFILMPLCGFTQTHDNVTTLTISHNPENKNSQVITYSNDLNNLKKNNSFARSMDYPTQIIRMDQKIENQQLTCDEVHTQIDKILVQHIVNEQFTYSIYISCYYNPETQLATQFIINSYFDPLTDEAITYLSSYLNEYNGTDLLGTKYKIEPAKGIIISLEIAAGMKKKPTRPPFIEYQKDRSNFYFKSNYEMKNKLVSDIYQNFFTDEADKILPFLDKWISSHASSIYKVVLRDSNYVELQPEKIFIMENEELFVSNIKQYFGHYCEPYENHRCLKRGGKIDKETNYPQAAS
;
A
#
# COMPACT_ATOMS: atom_id res chain seq x y z
N MET A 1 -17.03 -15.85 -68.90
CA MET A 1 -17.82 -16.55 -67.87
C MET A 1 -16.89 -17.56 -67.20
N LYS A 2 -16.53 -17.53 -65.92
CA LYS A 2 -17.05 -16.86 -64.73
C LYS A 2 -15.86 -16.44 -63.86
N PHE A 3 -15.81 -15.16 -63.50
CA PHE A 3 -15.17 -14.70 -62.26
C PHE A 3 -15.77 -15.51 -61.10
N TYR A 4 -14.97 -15.98 -60.14
CA TYR A 4 -15.33 -16.30 -58.73
C TYR A 4 -14.36 -17.37 -58.18
N TYR A 5 -13.11 -16.99 -57.89
CA TYR A 5 -12.20 -17.80 -57.05
C TYR A 5 -11.25 -16.91 -56.24
N LEU A 6 -11.74 -15.79 -55.73
CA LEU A 6 -11.01 -14.90 -54.81
C LEU A 6 -11.97 -14.38 -53.74
N LEU A 7 -12.50 -15.27 -52.91
CA LEU A 7 -13.35 -14.89 -51.75
C LEU A 7 -13.51 -16.07 -50.79
N ALA A 8 -12.40 -16.61 -50.27
CA ALA A 8 -12.47 -17.66 -49.25
C ALA A 8 -11.24 -17.76 -48.32
N ILE A 9 -10.47 -16.68 -48.11
CA ILE A 9 -9.37 -16.68 -47.12
C ILE A 9 -9.33 -15.36 -46.34
N PHE A 10 -10.48 -14.94 -45.79
CA PHE A 10 -10.54 -13.83 -44.82
C PHE A 10 -11.46 -14.10 -43.64
N ILE A 11 -11.81 -15.37 -43.40
CA ILE A 11 -12.57 -15.78 -42.21
C ILE A 11 -11.75 -16.86 -41.53
N LEU A 12 -10.83 -16.43 -40.66
CA LEU A 12 -10.16 -17.17 -39.58
C LEU A 12 -8.86 -16.43 -39.22
N MET A 13 -8.96 -15.12 -38.95
CA MET A 13 -8.01 -14.54 -38.00
C MET A 13 -8.65 -14.68 -36.63
N PRO A 14 -7.97 -15.33 -35.66
CA PRO A 14 -8.41 -15.21 -34.29
C PRO A 14 -8.32 -13.73 -33.98
N LEU A 15 -9.44 -13.12 -33.59
CA LEU A 15 -9.38 -11.91 -32.79
C LEU A 15 -8.65 -12.31 -31.52
N CYS A 16 -7.31 -12.25 -31.55
CA CYS A 16 -6.52 -12.12 -30.35
C CYS A 16 -6.95 -10.77 -29.78
N GLY A 17 -8.04 -10.79 -29.00
CA GLY A 17 -8.28 -9.77 -28.01
C GLY A 17 -7.07 -9.82 -27.11
N PHE A 18 -6.17 -8.86 -27.29
CA PHE A 18 -5.22 -8.55 -26.23
C PHE A 18 -6.08 -8.14 -25.05
N THR A 19 -6.23 -9.04 -24.09
CA THR A 19 -6.68 -8.68 -22.76
C THR A 19 -5.57 -7.78 -22.21
N GLN A 20 -5.68 -6.48 -22.40
CA GLN A 20 -5.03 -5.57 -21.47
C GLN A 20 -5.70 -5.86 -20.14
N THR A 21 -5.03 -6.65 -19.30
CA THR A 21 -5.38 -6.72 -17.89
C THR A 21 -5.14 -5.31 -17.36
N HIS A 22 -6.20 -4.50 -17.31
CA HIS A 22 -6.19 -3.30 -16.48
C HIS A 22 -6.24 -3.81 -15.04
N ASP A 23 -5.07 -4.24 -14.57
CA ASP A 23 -4.90 -4.90 -13.29
C ASP A 23 -5.28 -3.92 -12.17
N ASN A 24 -5.87 -4.47 -11.11
CA ASN A 24 -5.99 -3.77 -9.84
C ASN A 24 -4.61 -3.26 -9.43
N VAL A 25 -4.54 -1.97 -9.08
CA VAL A 25 -3.26 -1.33 -8.83
C VAL A 25 -3.13 -1.09 -7.34
N THR A 26 -2.24 -1.83 -6.69
CA THR A 26 -1.69 -1.39 -5.41
C THR A 26 -0.43 -0.58 -5.70
N THR A 27 -0.42 0.69 -5.32
CA THR A 27 0.76 1.56 -5.48
C THR A 27 1.32 1.93 -4.12
N LEU A 28 2.65 1.96 -4.06
CA LEU A 28 3.36 2.75 -3.06
C LEU A 28 3.79 4.05 -3.75
N THR A 29 3.41 5.17 -3.17
CA THR A 29 3.85 6.49 -3.64
C THR A 29 4.52 7.19 -2.49
N ILE A 30 5.63 7.85 -2.74
CA ILE A 30 6.23 8.70 -1.73
C ILE A 30 5.52 10.04 -1.81
N SER A 31 5.01 10.53 -0.67
CA SER A 31 4.63 11.93 -0.53
C SER A 31 5.90 12.75 -0.64
N HIS A 32 6.22 13.16 -1.86
CA HIS A 32 7.30 14.10 -2.10
C HIS A 32 6.85 15.47 -1.65
N ASN A 33 7.71 16.16 -0.90
CA ASN A 33 7.65 17.61 -0.85
C ASN A 33 8.19 18.09 -2.21
N PRO A 34 7.37 18.67 -3.10
CA PRO A 34 7.65 18.76 -4.53
C PRO A 34 8.79 19.71 -4.94
N GLU A 35 9.65 20.16 -4.02
CA GLU A 35 10.41 21.40 -4.23
C GLU A 35 11.94 21.31 -4.17
N ASN A 36 12.58 20.21 -3.76
CA ASN A 36 14.04 20.23 -3.64
C ASN A 36 14.78 19.53 -4.80
N LYS A 37 15.18 20.33 -5.80
CA LYS A 37 15.95 19.88 -6.98
C LYS A 37 17.35 19.36 -6.64
N ASN A 38 17.87 19.67 -5.44
CA ASN A 38 19.24 19.34 -5.03
C ASN A 38 19.24 18.22 -3.98
N SER A 39 18.64 17.10 -4.33
CA SER A 39 18.64 15.91 -3.47
C SER A 39 18.84 14.64 -4.27
N GLN A 40 19.49 13.67 -3.66
CA GLN A 40 19.52 12.29 -4.12
C GLN A 40 18.63 11.46 -3.21
N VAL A 41 17.80 10.60 -3.80
CA VAL A 41 16.82 9.80 -3.07
C VAL A 41 16.97 8.33 -3.46
N ILE A 42 17.00 7.46 -2.46
CA ILE A 42 16.95 6.01 -2.62
C ILE A 42 15.80 5.48 -1.79
N THR A 43 15.02 4.54 -2.36
CA THR A 43 13.90 3.92 -1.66
C THR A 43 13.96 2.40 -1.84
N TYR A 44 13.76 1.69 -0.73
CA TYR A 44 13.66 0.23 -0.69
C TYR A 44 12.32 -0.15 -0.07
N SER A 45 11.54 -1.02 -0.71
CA SER A 45 10.32 -1.53 -0.10
C SER A 45 9.95 -2.89 -0.67
N ASN A 46 9.58 -3.81 0.21
CA ASN A 46 8.90 -5.06 -0.15
C ASN A 46 7.48 -5.11 0.44
N ASP A 47 6.93 -3.97 0.85
CA ASP A 47 5.67 -3.89 1.59
C ASP A 47 4.49 -4.49 0.78
N LEU A 48 4.56 -4.41 -0.55
CA LEU A 48 3.60 -5.01 -1.49
C LEU A 48 3.92 -6.47 -1.88
N ASN A 49 5.16 -6.92 -1.74
CA ASN A 49 5.62 -8.20 -2.30
C ASN A 49 5.26 -9.39 -1.40
N ASN A 50 5.28 -9.21 -0.08
CA ASN A 50 5.05 -10.30 0.89
C ASN A 50 3.60 -10.81 0.90
N LEU A 51 2.67 -10.08 0.28
CA LEU A 51 1.23 -10.40 0.25
C LEU A 51 0.84 -11.29 -0.94
N LYS A 52 1.61 -11.25 -2.03
CA LYS A 52 1.35 -12.08 -3.22
C LYS A 52 1.79 -13.53 -3.05
N LYS A 53 2.71 -13.81 -2.12
CA LYS A 53 3.30 -15.14 -1.94
C LYS A 53 2.51 -16.07 -1.02
N ASN A 54 1.37 -15.62 -0.45
CA ASN A 54 0.60 -16.41 0.50
C ASN A 54 1.48 -16.98 1.63
N ASN A 55 2.56 -16.25 1.98
CA ASN A 55 3.47 -16.68 3.03
C ASN A 55 2.66 -16.73 4.32
N SER A 56 2.52 -17.92 4.91
CA SER A 56 1.90 -18.05 6.21
C SER A 56 2.68 -17.19 7.18
N PHE A 57 1.99 -16.25 7.82
CA PHE A 57 2.51 -15.46 8.92
C PHE A 57 2.98 -16.43 10.01
N ALA A 58 4.28 -16.68 10.06
CA ALA A 58 4.88 -17.77 10.83
C ALA A 58 5.36 -17.31 12.22
N ARG A 59 5.22 -16.03 12.53
CA ARG A 59 5.62 -15.45 13.81
C ARG A 59 4.58 -15.77 14.87
N SER A 60 5.01 -16.37 15.97
CA SER A 60 4.16 -16.66 17.11
C SER A 60 4.21 -15.54 18.16
N MET A 61 5.28 -14.76 18.15
CA MET A 61 5.54 -13.70 19.12
C MET A 61 5.03 -12.33 18.65
N ASP A 62 4.42 -11.57 19.57
CA ASP A 62 4.18 -10.15 19.34
C ASP A 62 5.51 -9.37 19.38
N TYR A 63 5.74 -8.52 18.40
CA TYR A 63 6.93 -7.67 18.30
C TYR A 63 6.57 -6.30 17.71
N PRO A 64 7.06 -5.18 18.28
CA PRO A 64 6.73 -3.84 17.82
C PRO A 64 7.35 -3.55 16.45
N THR A 65 6.67 -2.74 15.65
CA THR A 65 7.26 -2.19 14.42
C THR A 65 8.43 -1.30 14.78
N GLN A 66 9.55 -1.46 14.07
CA GLN A 66 10.73 -0.64 14.26
C GLN A 66 10.66 0.57 13.34
N ILE A 67 10.98 1.75 13.87
CA ILE A 67 10.90 3.04 13.18
C ILE A 67 12.27 3.70 13.18
N ILE A 68 12.63 4.30 12.03
CA ILE A 68 13.74 5.25 11.91
C ILE A 68 13.17 6.55 11.34
N ARG A 69 13.36 7.64 12.07
CA ARG A 69 12.88 8.98 11.72
C ARG A 69 13.98 10.02 11.93
N MET A 70 15.08 9.83 11.23
CA MET A 70 16.25 10.71 11.33
C MET A 70 16.16 11.81 10.28
N ASP A 71 16.40 13.05 10.71
CA ASP A 71 16.56 14.23 9.87
C ASP A 71 17.71 15.06 10.45
N GLN A 72 18.86 15.07 9.77
CA GLN A 72 20.13 15.47 10.37
C GLN A 72 20.96 16.31 9.41
N LYS A 73 21.50 17.43 9.91
CA LYS A 73 22.43 18.29 9.17
C LYS A 73 23.86 17.79 9.31
N ILE A 74 24.60 17.77 8.21
CA ILE A 74 25.96 17.22 8.10
C ILE A 74 26.92 18.12 7.32
N GLU A 75 26.59 19.40 7.15
CA GLU A 75 27.37 20.40 6.39
C GLU A 75 28.87 20.45 6.78
N ASN A 76 29.18 20.18 8.06
CA ASN A 76 30.55 20.22 8.59
C ASN A 76 31.35 18.94 8.36
N GLN A 77 30.74 17.87 7.83
CA GLN A 77 31.39 16.58 7.63
C GLN A 77 32.18 16.49 6.32
N GLN A 78 31.96 17.43 5.38
CA GLN A 78 32.59 17.45 4.06
C GLN A 78 32.40 16.14 3.26
N LEU A 79 31.24 15.49 3.42
CA LEU A 79 30.89 14.25 2.74
C LEU A 79 30.09 14.54 1.48
N THR A 80 30.17 13.65 0.49
CA THR A 80 29.28 13.58 -0.67
C THR A 80 28.03 12.75 -0.35
N CYS A 81 26.97 12.89 -1.15
CA CYS A 81 25.77 12.05 -0.98
C CYS A 81 26.03 10.55 -1.22
N ASP A 82 27.00 10.20 -2.07
CA ASP A 82 27.37 8.80 -2.30
C ASP A 82 28.02 8.18 -1.04
N GLU A 83 28.85 8.94 -0.33
CA GLU A 83 29.44 8.51 0.94
C GLU A 83 28.40 8.39 2.04
N VAL A 84 27.46 9.34 2.11
CA VAL A 84 26.30 9.27 3.01
C VAL A 84 25.49 8.00 2.76
N HIS A 85 25.11 7.74 1.51
CA HIS A 85 24.38 6.52 1.16
C HIS A 85 25.16 5.25 1.46
N THR A 86 26.48 5.22 1.22
CA THR A 86 27.33 4.07 1.51
C THR A 86 27.39 3.75 3.01
N GLN A 87 27.43 4.78 3.86
CA GLN A 87 27.41 4.57 5.31
C GLN A 87 26.05 4.07 5.79
N ILE A 88 24.96 4.64 5.27
CA ILE A 88 23.59 4.19 5.58
C ILE A 88 23.37 2.76 5.07
N ASP A 89 23.89 2.41 3.90
CA ASP A 89 23.77 1.08 3.31
C ASP A 89 24.36 0.01 4.23
N LYS A 90 25.58 0.25 4.73
CA LYS A 90 26.28 -0.65 5.65
C LYS A 90 25.54 -0.86 6.97
N ILE A 91 24.97 0.21 7.55
CA ILE A 91 24.35 0.11 8.88
C ILE A 91 22.88 -0.33 8.83
N LEU A 92 22.17 -0.09 7.73
CA LEU A 92 20.73 -0.33 7.62
C LEU A 92 20.38 -1.28 6.48
N VAL A 93 20.70 -0.91 5.25
CA VAL A 93 20.17 -1.57 4.05
C VAL A 93 20.64 -3.03 3.99
N GLN A 94 21.92 -3.28 4.18
CA GLN A 94 22.51 -4.63 4.13
C GLN A 94 21.95 -5.58 5.20
N HIS A 95 21.40 -5.04 6.30
CA HIS A 95 20.85 -5.82 7.40
C HIS A 95 19.34 -6.04 7.31
N ILE A 96 18.59 -5.09 6.73
CA ILE A 96 17.12 -5.09 6.73
C ILE A 96 16.51 -5.45 5.37
N VAL A 97 17.19 -5.14 4.26
CA VAL A 97 16.65 -5.36 2.90
C VAL A 97 16.85 -6.82 2.49
N ASN A 98 16.06 -7.71 3.08
CA ASN A 98 16.03 -9.13 2.78
C ASN A 98 14.64 -9.75 3.08
N GLU A 99 14.50 -11.04 2.84
CA GLU A 99 13.23 -11.78 2.94
C GLU A 99 12.72 -11.97 4.38
N GLN A 100 13.54 -11.70 5.41
CA GLN A 100 13.15 -11.88 6.82
C GLN A 100 12.28 -10.74 7.34
N PHE A 101 12.20 -9.63 6.61
CA PHE A 101 11.53 -8.41 7.02
C PHE A 101 10.47 -7.98 6.02
N THR A 102 9.38 -7.38 6.52
CA THR A 102 8.66 -6.36 5.75
C THR A 102 9.30 -5.02 6.04
N TYR A 103 9.63 -4.24 5.02
CA TYR A 103 10.24 -2.93 5.20
C TYR A 103 9.76 -1.91 4.17
N SER A 104 9.86 -0.65 4.56
CA SER A 104 9.75 0.51 3.68
C SER A 104 10.74 1.56 4.17
N ILE A 105 11.78 1.80 3.36
CA ILE A 105 12.93 2.62 3.69
C ILE A 105 13.02 3.73 2.65
N TYR A 106 12.96 4.98 3.09
CA TYR A 106 13.20 6.17 2.30
C TYR A 106 14.44 6.87 2.85
N ILE A 107 15.45 7.03 1.98
CA ILE A 107 16.68 7.74 2.30
C ILE A 107 16.79 8.92 1.34
N SER A 108 17.03 10.11 1.87
CA SER A 108 17.30 11.31 1.08
C SER A 108 18.56 11.99 1.58
N CYS A 109 19.40 12.43 0.65
CA CYS A 109 20.55 13.27 0.93
C CYS A 109 20.40 14.57 0.14
N TYR A 110 20.42 15.70 0.85
CA TYR A 110 20.48 17.02 0.25
C TYR A 110 21.94 17.43 0.08
N TYR A 111 22.24 18.15 -1.00
CA TYR A 111 23.58 18.62 -1.27
C TYR A 111 23.59 20.08 -1.73
N ASN A 112 24.73 20.75 -1.52
CA ASN A 112 24.99 22.05 -2.09
C ASN A 112 25.36 21.89 -3.58
N PRO A 113 24.66 22.53 -4.53
CA PRO A 113 24.91 22.34 -5.96
C PRO A 113 26.25 22.91 -6.45
N GLU A 114 26.84 23.86 -5.73
CA GLU A 114 28.13 24.45 -6.08
C GLU A 114 29.29 23.54 -5.67
N THR A 115 29.23 22.97 -4.46
CA THR A 115 30.32 22.13 -3.92
C THR A 115 30.08 20.63 -4.09
N GLN A 116 28.86 20.21 -4.40
CA GLN A 116 28.39 18.82 -4.43
C GLN A 116 28.52 18.08 -3.09
N LEU A 117 28.75 18.81 -2.00
CA LEU A 117 28.84 18.24 -0.65
C LEU A 117 27.44 18.13 -0.03
N ALA A 118 27.23 17.03 0.67
CA ALA A 118 26.04 16.74 1.43
C ALA A 118 25.86 17.74 2.58
N THR A 119 24.65 18.27 2.71
CA THR A 119 24.28 19.23 3.74
C THR A 119 23.35 18.61 4.79
N GLN A 120 22.54 17.63 4.38
CA GLN A 120 21.56 17.01 5.25
C GLN A 120 21.24 15.60 4.74
N PHE A 121 20.92 14.70 5.66
CA PHE A 121 20.34 13.40 5.32
C PHE A 121 19.05 13.14 6.10
N ILE A 122 18.13 12.40 5.47
CA ILE A 122 16.89 11.94 6.06
C ILE A 122 16.82 10.42 5.90
N ILE A 123 16.47 9.72 6.98
CA ILE A 123 16.07 8.31 6.95
C ILE A 123 14.66 8.24 7.53
N ASN A 124 13.69 7.87 6.68
CA ASN A 124 12.31 7.59 7.05
C ASN A 124 12.04 6.12 6.76
N SER A 125 11.96 5.30 7.81
CA SER A 125 11.82 3.87 7.66
C SER A 125 10.86 3.28 8.68
N TYR A 126 10.14 2.25 8.26
CA TYR A 126 9.51 1.29 9.15
C TYR A 126 9.76 -0.13 8.69
N PHE A 127 9.93 -1.06 9.63
CA PHE A 127 10.10 -2.48 9.30
C PHE A 127 9.63 -3.41 10.43
N ASP A 128 9.22 -4.61 10.06
CA ASP A 128 8.73 -5.66 10.94
C ASP A 128 9.40 -7.01 10.61
N PRO A 129 9.88 -7.76 11.63
CA PRO A 129 10.34 -9.14 11.43
C PRO A 129 9.16 -10.06 11.12
N LEU A 130 9.35 -10.98 10.17
CA LEU A 130 8.30 -11.88 9.68
C LEU A 130 8.20 -13.21 10.42
N THR A 131 9.27 -13.63 11.12
CA THR A 131 9.36 -14.89 11.87
C THR A 131 10.01 -14.67 13.24
N ASP A 132 9.97 -15.69 14.10
CA ASP A 132 10.60 -15.64 15.43
C ASP A 132 12.15 -15.66 15.34
N GLU A 133 12.70 -16.30 14.30
CA GLU A 133 14.14 -16.24 13.99
C GLU A 133 14.53 -14.82 13.56
N ALA A 134 13.70 -14.16 12.76
CA ALA A 134 13.93 -12.76 12.35
C ALA A 134 13.86 -11.80 13.56
N ILE A 135 13.01 -12.07 14.56
CA ILE A 135 13.02 -11.34 15.84
C ILE A 135 14.37 -11.49 16.55
N THR A 136 14.89 -12.72 16.59
CA THR A 136 16.17 -13.01 17.26
C THR A 136 17.32 -12.28 16.56
N TYR A 137 17.37 -12.35 15.23
CA TYR A 137 18.33 -11.59 14.43
C TYR A 137 18.20 -10.09 14.66
N LEU A 138 16.98 -9.55 14.61
CA LEU A 138 16.71 -8.14 14.81
C LEU A 138 17.17 -7.68 16.20
N SER A 139 16.94 -8.47 17.23
CA SER A 139 17.37 -8.14 18.60
C SER A 139 18.90 -8.02 18.69
N SER A 140 19.64 -8.90 18.03
CA SER A 140 21.10 -8.80 17.92
C SER A 140 21.53 -7.55 17.15
N TYR A 141 20.90 -7.29 16.00
CA TYR A 141 21.16 -6.09 15.19
C TYR A 141 20.91 -4.78 15.99
N LEU A 142 19.81 -4.71 16.73
CA LEU A 142 19.50 -3.56 17.58
C LEU A 142 20.56 -3.36 18.68
N ASN A 143 21.02 -4.45 19.31
CA ASN A 143 22.06 -4.37 20.34
C ASN A 143 23.41 -3.90 19.79
N GLU A 144 23.73 -4.27 18.56
CA GLU A 144 25.00 -3.92 17.92
C GLU A 144 25.01 -2.50 17.35
N TYR A 145 23.92 -2.09 16.67
CA TYR A 145 23.91 -0.86 15.89
C TYR A 145 23.11 0.29 16.51
N ASN A 146 22.08 0.03 17.31
CA ASN A 146 21.26 1.12 17.85
C ASN A 146 22.07 1.96 18.86
N GLY A 147 22.14 3.27 18.62
CA GLY A 147 22.92 4.22 19.40
C GLY A 147 24.37 4.42 18.96
N THR A 148 24.83 3.69 17.93
CA THR A 148 26.17 3.88 17.33
C THR A 148 26.26 5.19 16.54
N ASP A 149 27.48 5.62 16.19
CA ASP A 149 27.70 6.80 15.36
C ASP A 149 27.35 6.51 13.89
N LEU A 150 26.58 7.41 13.31
CA LEU A 150 26.26 7.49 11.89
C LEU A 150 26.43 8.94 11.47
N LEU A 151 27.51 9.25 10.74
CA LEU A 151 27.77 10.59 10.18
C LEU A 151 27.85 11.69 11.26
N GLY A 152 28.37 11.36 12.45
CA GLY A 152 28.50 12.29 13.59
C GLY A 152 27.23 12.49 14.41
N THR A 153 26.22 11.65 14.22
CA THR A 153 25.01 11.62 15.05
C THR A 153 24.67 10.19 15.45
N LYS A 154 23.86 10.02 16.50
CA LYS A 154 23.50 8.69 16.98
C LYS A 154 22.44 8.06 16.07
N TYR A 155 22.76 6.91 15.50
CA TYR A 155 21.79 6.09 14.79
C TYR A 155 20.70 5.61 15.77
N LYS A 156 19.44 5.92 15.47
CA LYS A 156 18.32 5.66 16.38
C LYS A 156 17.23 4.84 15.71
N ILE A 157 16.99 3.65 16.26
CA ILE A 157 15.85 2.81 15.94
C ILE A 157 14.92 2.78 17.15
N GLU A 158 13.65 3.08 16.93
CA GLU A 158 12.64 3.22 17.98
C GLU A 158 11.53 2.18 17.79
N PRO A 159 11.09 1.49 18.86
CA PRO A 159 9.88 0.69 18.79
C PRO A 159 8.65 1.61 18.74
N ALA A 160 7.71 1.31 17.84
CA ALA A 160 6.37 1.88 17.88
C ALA A 160 5.52 1.14 18.93
N LYS A 161 4.80 1.90 19.75
CA LYS A 161 3.80 1.41 20.71
C LYS A 161 2.60 0.78 19.99
N GLY A 162 2.29 1.30 18.80
CA GLY A 162 1.23 0.80 17.93
C GLY A 162 1.08 1.63 16.66
N ILE A 163 0.08 1.31 15.87
CA ILE A 163 -0.25 2.02 14.63
C ILE A 163 -1.76 2.28 14.57
N ILE A 164 -2.11 3.53 14.29
CA ILE A 164 -3.46 3.92 13.88
C ILE A 164 -3.49 3.92 12.35
N ILE A 165 -4.46 3.23 11.78
CA ILE A 165 -4.81 3.34 10.37
C ILE A 165 -6.01 4.25 10.25
N SER A 166 -5.81 5.41 9.63
CA SER A 166 -6.90 6.25 9.12
C SER A 166 -7.22 5.77 7.71
N LEU A 167 -8.20 4.87 7.59
CA LEU A 167 -8.61 4.28 6.33
C LEU A 167 -9.64 5.17 5.65
N GLU A 168 -9.28 5.70 4.49
CA GLU A 168 -10.19 6.42 3.62
C GLU A 168 -10.64 5.52 2.46
N ILE A 169 -11.92 5.60 2.11
CA ILE A 169 -12.47 5.00 0.89
C ILE A 169 -13.09 6.10 0.04
N ALA A 170 -12.85 6.04 -1.27
CA ALA A 170 -13.56 6.87 -2.24
C ALA A 170 -14.03 6.01 -3.41
N ALA A 171 -15.26 6.21 -3.85
CA ALA A 171 -15.88 5.47 -4.95
C ALA A 171 -16.49 6.42 -5.97
N GLY A 172 -16.39 6.07 -7.25
CA GLY A 172 -16.82 6.99 -8.30
C GLY A 172 -16.59 6.49 -9.72
N MET A 173 -16.53 7.43 -10.66
CA MET A 173 -16.25 7.15 -12.06
C MET A 173 -14.91 7.70 -12.54
N LYS A 174 -14.05 6.80 -13.01
CA LYS A 174 -12.76 7.09 -13.63
C LYS A 174 -12.82 6.80 -15.12
N LYS A 175 -12.70 7.84 -15.94
CA LYS A 175 -12.73 7.72 -17.42
C LYS A 175 -11.45 7.12 -18.00
N LYS A 176 -10.31 7.35 -17.35
CA LYS A 176 -8.99 6.88 -17.81
C LYS A 176 -8.21 6.33 -16.61
N PRO A 177 -7.82 5.05 -16.60
CA PRO A 177 -7.07 4.45 -15.48
C PRO A 177 -5.81 5.22 -15.12
N THR A 178 -5.11 5.73 -16.14
CA THR A 178 -3.79 6.37 -16.01
C THR A 178 -3.83 7.85 -15.67
N ARG A 179 -5.03 8.47 -15.56
CA ARG A 179 -5.15 9.88 -15.17
C ARG A 179 -5.60 9.98 -13.72
N PRO A 180 -4.95 10.81 -12.88
CA PRO A 180 -5.34 10.96 -11.47
C PRO A 180 -6.82 11.26 -11.22
N PRO A 181 -7.48 12.22 -11.91
CA PRO A 181 -8.82 12.62 -11.54
C PRO A 181 -9.87 11.54 -11.87
N PHE A 182 -10.77 11.33 -10.93
CA PHE A 182 -12.03 10.63 -11.12
C PHE A 182 -13.17 11.45 -10.50
N ILE A 183 -14.42 11.18 -10.91
CA ILE A 183 -15.60 11.83 -10.35
C ILE A 183 -15.99 11.07 -9.09
N GLU A 184 -15.79 11.67 -7.93
CA GLU A 184 -16.16 11.10 -6.63
C GLU A 184 -17.68 11.14 -6.43
N TYR A 185 -18.26 10.02 -6.03
CA TYR A 185 -19.68 9.91 -5.68
C TYR A 185 -19.88 9.85 -4.16
N GLN A 186 -19.02 9.07 -3.50
CA GLN A 186 -19.06 8.87 -2.06
C GLN A 186 -17.64 8.73 -1.53
N LYS A 187 -17.43 9.30 -0.34
CA LYS A 187 -16.18 9.24 0.39
C LYS A 187 -16.46 9.11 1.87
N ASP A 188 -15.79 8.16 2.51
CA ASP A 188 -15.92 7.90 3.94
C ASP A 188 -14.55 7.60 4.55
N ARG A 189 -14.47 7.73 5.88
CA ARG A 189 -13.26 7.49 6.65
C ARG A 189 -13.55 6.74 7.94
N SER A 190 -12.68 5.81 8.27
CA SER A 190 -12.68 5.03 9.50
C SER A 190 -11.29 4.99 10.12
N ASN A 191 -11.21 4.65 11.41
CA ASN A 191 -9.93 4.59 12.13
C ASN A 191 -9.82 3.28 12.91
N PHE A 192 -8.66 2.64 12.81
CA PHE A 192 -8.38 1.37 13.50
C PHE A 192 -7.05 1.43 14.20
N TYR A 193 -6.96 0.79 15.37
CA TYR A 193 -5.70 0.59 16.07
C TYR A 193 -5.20 -0.84 15.87
N PHE A 194 -3.91 -1.00 15.62
CA PHE A 194 -3.20 -2.27 15.63
C PHE A 194 -1.94 -2.14 16.49
N LYS A 195 -1.46 -3.25 17.04
CA LYS A 195 -0.22 -3.30 17.83
C LYS A 195 1.03 -3.11 16.98
N SER A 196 0.98 -3.46 15.69
CA SER A 196 2.12 -3.35 14.76
C SER A 196 1.64 -3.28 13.31
N ASN A 197 2.51 -2.80 12.42
CA ASN A 197 2.31 -2.88 10.97
C ASN A 197 2.26 -4.34 10.49
N TYR A 198 2.97 -5.28 11.15
CA TYR A 198 2.78 -6.73 10.94
C TYR A 198 1.33 -7.16 11.17
N GLU A 199 0.74 -6.86 12.34
CA GLU A 199 -0.65 -7.22 12.64
C GLU A 199 -1.64 -6.56 11.67
N MET A 200 -1.42 -5.29 11.35
CA MET A 200 -2.24 -4.56 10.38
C MET A 200 -2.22 -5.23 9.01
N LYS A 201 -1.05 -5.67 8.53
CA LYS A 201 -0.95 -6.42 7.26
C LYS A 201 -1.71 -7.75 7.32
N ASN A 202 -1.64 -8.46 8.43
CA ASN A 202 -2.28 -9.77 8.61
C ASN A 202 -3.80 -9.66 8.67
N LYS A 203 -4.33 -8.53 9.15
CA LYS A 203 -5.78 -8.34 9.36
C LYS A 203 -6.43 -7.49 8.27
N LEU A 204 -5.94 -6.27 8.04
CA LEU A 204 -6.56 -5.33 7.12
C LEU A 204 -6.10 -5.59 5.68
N VAL A 205 -4.78 -5.65 5.44
CA VAL A 205 -4.28 -5.75 4.07
C VAL A 205 -4.61 -7.10 3.43
N SER A 206 -4.52 -8.19 4.18
CA SER A 206 -4.97 -9.51 3.72
C SER A 206 -6.45 -9.51 3.31
N ASP A 207 -7.31 -8.86 4.10
CA ASP A 207 -8.74 -8.77 3.87
C ASP A 207 -9.07 -7.88 2.66
N ILE A 208 -8.30 -6.81 2.44
CA ILE A 208 -8.35 -6.03 1.19
C ILE A 208 -8.10 -6.97 0.00
N TYR A 209 -7.03 -7.76 0.01
CA TYR A 209 -6.75 -8.65 -1.13
C TYR A 209 -7.80 -9.75 -1.32
N GLN A 210 -8.41 -10.23 -0.24
CA GLN A 210 -9.41 -11.30 -0.30
C GLN A 210 -10.80 -10.81 -0.73
N ASN A 211 -11.21 -9.62 -0.27
CA ASN A 211 -12.61 -9.19 -0.30
C ASN A 211 -12.86 -7.81 -0.92
N PHE A 212 -11.85 -6.96 -1.11
CA PHE A 212 -12.05 -5.66 -1.75
C PHE A 212 -12.01 -5.74 -3.28
N PHE A 213 -11.05 -6.49 -3.85
CA PHE A 213 -10.83 -6.58 -5.29
C PHE A 213 -11.79 -7.56 -6.01
N THR A 214 -13.09 -7.33 -5.87
CA THR A 214 -14.16 -8.19 -6.41
C THR A 214 -15.43 -7.40 -6.71
N ASP A 215 -16.25 -7.87 -7.65
CA ASP A 215 -17.59 -7.36 -7.94
C ASP A 215 -18.72 -8.17 -7.27
N GLU A 216 -18.36 -9.15 -6.43
CA GLU A 216 -19.29 -10.04 -5.73
C GLU A 216 -19.79 -9.41 -4.42
N ALA A 217 -21.11 -9.33 -4.28
CA ALA A 217 -21.77 -8.62 -3.18
C ALA A 217 -21.52 -9.26 -1.79
N ASP A 218 -21.38 -10.58 -1.74
CA ASP A 218 -21.13 -11.36 -0.52
C ASP A 218 -19.70 -11.21 0.01
N LYS A 219 -18.80 -10.58 -0.76
CA LYS A 219 -17.42 -10.28 -0.35
C LYS A 219 -17.22 -8.80 -0.04
N ILE A 220 -17.48 -7.93 -1.01
CA ILE A 220 -17.16 -6.50 -0.86
C ILE A 220 -18.07 -5.81 0.15
N LEU A 221 -19.35 -6.16 0.22
CA LEU A 221 -20.27 -5.48 1.15
C LEU A 221 -19.94 -5.80 2.63
N PRO A 222 -19.70 -7.07 3.03
CA PRO A 222 -19.23 -7.36 4.39
C PRO A 222 -17.86 -6.74 4.71
N PHE A 223 -16.95 -6.67 3.73
CA PHE A 223 -15.68 -5.96 3.89
C PHE A 223 -15.90 -4.49 4.27
N LEU A 224 -16.81 -3.80 3.57
CA LEU A 224 -17.15 -2.41 3.87
C LEU A 224 -17.81 -2.26 5.24
N ASP A 225 -18.70 -3.17 5.62
CA ASP A 225 -19.35 -3.15 6.93
C ASP A 225 -18.33 -3.28 8.08
N LYS A 226 -17.30 -4.11 7.86
CA LYS A 226 -16.23 -4.35 8.83
C LYS A 226 -15.26 -3.18 8.93
N TRP A 227 -14.84 -2.61 7.80
CA TRP A 227 -13.72 -1.66 7.77
C TRP A 227 -14.10 -0.21 7.53
N ILE A 228 -15.32 0.11 7.12
CA ILE A 228 -15.73 1.51 6.88
C ILE A 228 -16.75 1.96 7.93
N SER A 229 -17.89 1.30 8.01
CA SER A 229 -18.88 1.50 9.08
C SER A 229 -19.88 0.34 9.08
N SER A 230 -20.52 0.05 10.21
CA SER A 230 -21.47 -1.08 10.34
C SER A 230 -22.67 -1.08 9.40
N HIS A 231 -22.87 0.02 8.65
CA HIS A 231 -23.96 0.19 7.70
C HIS A 231 -23.46 0.61 6.30
N ALA A 232 -22.15 0.54 6.06
CA ALA A 232 -21.52 0.96 4.81
C ALA A 232 -22.10 0.18 3.62
N SER A 233 -22.42 -1.10 3.77
CA SER A 233 -23.03 -1.92 2.73
C SER A 233 -24.32 -1.34 2.20
N SER A 234 -25.16 -0.76 3.05
CA SER A 234 -26.45 -0.19 2.65
C SER A 234 -26.29 1.01 1.73
N ILE A 235 -25.30 1.86 2.02
CA ILE A 235 -24.98 3.07 1.26
C ILE A 235 -24.21 2.69 -0.01
N TYR A 236 -23.10 1.96 0.15
CA TYR A 236 -22.20 1.64 -0.93
C TYR A 236 -22.76 0.64 -1.93
N LYS A 237 -23.80 -0.14 -1.59
CA LYS A 237 -24.45 -1.02 -2.58
C LYS A 237 -24.96 -0.26 -3.80
N VAL A 238 -25.51 0.93 -3.64
CA VAL A 238 -25.96 1.76 -4.77
C VAL A 238 -24.75 2.42 -5.44
N VAL A 239 -23.85 3.01 -4.64
CA VAL A 239 -22.64 3.68 -5.14
C VAL A 239 -21.82 2.75 -6.04
N LEU A 240 -21.49 1.55 -5.57
CA LEU A 240 -20.68 0.58 -6.30
C LEU A 240 -21.34 0.06 -7.59
N ARG A 241 -22.67 0.06 -7.67
CA ARG A 241 -23.41 -0.28 -8.91
C ARG A 241 -23.28 0.78 -9.98
N ASP A 242 -22.97 2.02 -9.60
CA ASP A 242 -22.83 3.16 -10.50
C ASP A 242 -21.36 3.59 -10.68
N SER A 243 -20.47 3.18 -9.78
CA SER A 243 -19.02 3.39 -9.85
C SER A 243 -18.31 2.35 -10.73
N ASN A 244 -17.27 2.78 -11.44
CA ASN A 244 -16.32 1.90 -12.13
C ASN A 244 -14.91 1.95 -11.51
N TYR A 245 -14.74 2.71 -10.43
CA TYR A 245 -13.49 2.84 -9.70
C TYR A 245 -13.75 3.04 -8.21
N VAL A 246 -12.96 2.36 -7.39
CA VAL A 246 -12.91 2.53 -5.94
C VAL A 246 -11.47 2.56 -5.50
N GLU A 247 -11.15 3.38 -4.52
CA GLU A 247 -9.82 3.42 -3.91
C GLU A 247 -9.88 3.37 -2.39
N LEU A 248 -8.88 2.70 -1.80
CA LEU A 248 -8.60 2.74 -0.37
C LEU A 248 -7.25 3.43 -0.12
N GLN A 249 -7.22 4.32 0.86
CA GLN A 249 -6.02 5.03 1.31
C GLN A 249 -5.84 4.79 2.82
N PRO A 250 -5.11 3.74 3.23
CA PRO A 250 -4.77 3.53 4.63
C PRO A 250 -3.58 4.39 5.04
N GLU A 251 -3.86 5.53 5.67
CA GLU A 251 -2.81 6.37 6.24
C GLU A 251 -2.26 5.74 7.52
N LYS A 252 -0.95 5.48 7.53
CA LYS A 252 -0.23 4.82 8.62
C LYS A 252 0.31 5.85 9.61
N ILE A 253 -0.29 5.91 10.80
CA ILE A 253 0.10 6.83 11.87
C ILE A 253 0.66 5.99 13.03
N PHE A 254 1.98 5.93 13.13
CA PHE A 254 2.67 5.22 14.21
C PHE A 254 2.63 6.05 15.50
N ILE A 255 2.31 5.38 16.60
CA ILE A 255 2.38 5.95 17.94
C ILE A 255 3.69 5.49 18.56
N MET A 256 4.52 6.44 18.97
CA MET A 256 5.82 6.17 19.61
C MET A 256 5.65 6.00 21.12
N GLU A 257 6.67 5.45 21.80
CA GLU A 257 6.63 5.23 23.26
C GLU A 257 6.44 6.54 24.07
N ASN A 258 7.00 7.64 23.57
CA ASN A 258 6.82 8.98 24.15
C ASN A 258 5.52 9.68 23.71
N GLU A 259 4.59 8.94 23.11
CA GLU A 259 3.29 9.42 22.59
C GLU A 259 3.40 10.43 21.43
N GLU A 260 4.60 10.64 20.88
CA GLU A 260 4.75 11.33 19.61
C GLU A 260 4.17 10.50 18.46
N LEU A 261 3.71 11.19 17.42
CA LEU A 261 3.21 10.56 16.21
C LEU A 261 4.30 10.56 15.15
N PHE A 262 4.41 9.45 14.43
CA PHE A 262 5.23 9.35 13.23
C PHE A 262 4.37 8.89 12.06
N VAL A 263 4.42 9.65 10.98
CA VAL A 263 3.71 9.32 9.73
C VAL A 263 4.77 9.12 8.65
N SER A 264 4.79 7.94 8.04
CA SER A 264 5.75 7.68 6.97
C SER A 264 5.45 8.54 5.74
N ASN A 265 6.52 8.98 5.07
CA ASN A 265 6.42 9.63 3.77
C ASN A 265 6.02 8.63 2.67
N ILE A 266 6.17 7.33 2.92
CA ILE A 266 5.77 6.27 1.99
C ILE A 266 4.28 6.00 2.21
N LYS A 267 3.48 6.40 1.22
CA LYS A 267 2.03 6.24 1.19
C LYS A 267 1.64 5.02 0.38
N GLN A 268 0.56 4.35 0.80
CA GLN A 268 0.03 3.17 0.13
C GLN A 268 -1.40 3.46 -0.35
N TYR A 269 -1.69 3.05 -1.58
CA TYR A 269 -3.01 3.19 -2.19
C TYR A 269 -3.44 1.87 -2.83
N PHE A 270 -4.72 1.54 -2.69
CA PHE A 270 -5.33 0.38 -3.34
C PHE A 270 -6.40 0.88 -4.30
N GLY A 271 -6.08 0.94 -5.59
CA GLY A 271 -7.02 1.29 -6.65
C GLY A 271 -7.64 0.04 -7.28
N HIS A 272 -8.96 -0.06 -7.22
CA HIS A 272 -9.75 -1.10 -7.87
C HIS A 272 -10.42 -0.51 -9.11
N TYR A 273 -9.96 -0.92 -10.29
CA TYR A 273 -10.56 -0.52 -11.55
C TYR A 273 -11.53 -1.61 -12.01
N CYS A 274 -12.83 -1.31 -11.94
CA CYS A 274 -13.90 -2.30 -12.11
C CYS A 274 -14.44 -2.35 -13.55
N GLU A 275 -14.03 -1.42 -14.42
CA GLU A 275 -14.39 -1.42 -15.84
C GLU A 275 -14.14 -2.77 -16.56
N PRO A 276 -13.10 -3.57 -16.22
CA PRO A 276 -12.87 -4.85 -16.89
C PRO A 276 -13.90 -5.94 -16.58
N TYR A 277 -14.73 -5.80 -15.54
CA TYR A 277 -15.82 -6.73 -15.27
C TYR A 277 -16.93 -6.60 -16.32
N GLU A 278 -17.74 -7.64 -16.50
CA GLU A 278 -18.82 -7.68 -17.53
C GLU A 278 -19.84 -6.55 -17.38
N ASN A 279 -20.13 -6.15 -16.15
CA ASN A 279 -21.04 -5.06 -15.81
C ASN A 279 -20.38 -3.67 -15.89
N HIS A 280 -19.06 -3.59 -16.11
CA HIS A 280 -18.24 -2.36 -16.07
C HIS A 280 -18.38 -1.54 -14.78
N ARG A 281 -18.75 -2.20 -13.68
CA ARG A 281 -19.11 -1.57 -12.40
C ARG A 281 -18.57 -2.38 -11.24
N CYS A 282 -18.36 -1.72 -10.10
CA CYS A 282 -17.75 -2.34 -8.93
C CYS A 282 -18.68 -3.26 -8.14
N LEU A 283 -19.95 -3.38 -8.54
CA LEU A 283 -20.87 -4.35 -7.98
C LEU A 283 -21.83 -4.87 -9.04
N LYS A 284 -21.99 -6.19 -9.12
CA LYS A 284 -23.00 -6.79 -10.00
C LYS A 284 -24.40 -6.29 -9.60
N ARG A 285 -25.18 -5.87 -10.60
CA ARG A 285 -26.62 -5.69 -10.41
C ARG A 285 -27.17 -7.09 -10.23
N GLY A 286 -27.49 -7.45 -8.98
CA GLY A 286 -27.89 -8.81 -8.63
C GLY A 286 -28.85 -9.40 -9.65
N GLY A 287 -28.41 -10.48 -10.31
CA GLY A 287 -29.35 -11.43 -10.91
C GLY A 287 -30.19 -12.00 -9.78
N LYS A 288 -31.47 -12.30 -10.08
CA LYS A 288 -32.49 -12.81 -9.16
C LYS A 288 -31.92 -13.49 -7.91
N ILE A 289 -32.16 -12.89 -6.76
CA ILE A 289 -32.12 -13.61 -5.50
C ILE A 289 -33.36 -14.50 -5.52
N ASP A 290 -33.22 -15.79 -5.79
CA ASP A 290 -34.31 -16.80 -5.76
C ASP A 290 -34.81 -17.07 -4.32
N LYS A 291 -34.97 -16.01 -3.51
CA LYS A 291 -35.57 -16.04 -2.17
C LYS A 291 -36.33 -14.76 -1.86
N GLU A 292 -37.05 -14.20 -2.83
CA GLU A 292 -38.28 -13.48 -2.47
C GLU A 292 -39.32 -14.54 -2.10
N THR A 293 -39.46 -14.74 -0.80
CA THR A 293 -40.57 -15.49 -0.23
C THR A 293 -41.86 -14.81 -0.66
N ASN A 294 -42.69 -15.55 -1.40
CA ASN A 294 -44.04 -15.14 -1.76
C ASN A 294 -44.79 -14.71 -0.49
N TYR A 295 -45.13 -13.43 -0.41
CA TYR A 295 -46.20 -12.99 0.49
C TYR A 295 -47.50 -13.70 0.07
N PRO A 296 -48.25 -14.31 0.99
CA PRO A 296 -49.55 -14.88 0.65
C PRO A 296 -50.49 -13.74 0.26
N GLN A 297 -51.06 -13.85 -0.94
CA GLN A 297 -52.17 -13.00 -1.36
C GLN A 297 -53.30 -13.08 -0.33
N ALA A 298 -53.70 -11.91 0.17
CA ALA A 298 -54.88 -11.77 1.01
C ALA A 298 -56.11 -12.27 0.24
N ALA A 299 -56.86 -13.17 0.88
CA ALA A 299 -58.14 -13.64 0.39
C ALA A 299 -59.16 -12.50 0.39
N SER A 300 -59.76 -12.27 -0.77
CA SER A 300 -61.03 -11.57 -0.97
C SER A 300 -62.09 -12.59 -1.37
#